data_AF-A0A392QP75-F1
#
_entry.id   AF-A0A392QP75-F1
#
_cell.length_a   1.000
_cell.length_b   1.000
_cell.length_c   1.000
_cell.angle_alpha   90.00
_cell.angle_beta   90.00
_cell.angle_gamma   90.00
#
_symmetry.space_group_name_H-M   'P 1'
#
loop_
_entity.id
_entity.type
_entity.pdbx_description
1 polymer ?
#
loop_
_entity_poly.entity_id
_entity_poly.type
_entity_poly.pdbx_seq_one_letter_code
_entity_poly.pdbx_strand_id
1 'polypeptide(L)'
;MAHSSRKVLMQLMVAALLFAMLGGSLAFVICKVDTNKLKNSCQKFATGDNPPPPDQICCNVLRRADLPCLCSYKSALPSLGINAAKALALPGQCGLRTPSKC
;
A
#
# COMPACT_ATOMS: atom_id res chain seq x y z
N MET A 1 34.35 -36.83 4.69
CA MET A 1 33.70 -35.77 5.49
C MET A 1 33.39 -34.49 4.69
N ALA A 2 34.10 -34.18 3.60
CA ALA A 2 33.88 -32.98 2.78
C ALA A 2 32.51 -32.88 2.07
N HIS A 3 31.88 -34.00 1.72
CA HIS A 3 30.59 -34.02 1.00
C HIS A 3 29.42 -33.54 1.88
N SER A 4 29.42 -33.90 3.17
CA SER A 4 28.37 -33.49 4.12
C SER A 4 28.42 -31.98 4.38
N SER A 5 29.62 -31.43 4.55
CA SER A 5 29.85 -29.99 4.77
C SER A 5 29.40 -29.14 3.59
N ARG A 6 29.61 -29.61 2.36
CA ARG A 6 29.16 -28.89 1.14
C ARG A 6 27.64 -28.87 1.01
N LYS A 7 26.97 -29.97 1.40
CA LYS A 7 25.49 -30.05 1.42
C LYS A 7 24.89 -29.11 2.48
N VAL A 8 25.48 -29.10 3.68
CA VAL A 8 25.09 -28.18 4.76
C VAL A 8 25.31 -26.72 4.37
N LEU A 9 26.45 -26.39 3.73
CA LEU A 9 26.71 -25.04 3.21
C LEU A 9 25.69 -24.61 2.16
N MET A 10 25.34 -25.50 1.22
CA MET A 10 24.31 -25.21 0.21
C MET A 10 22.93 -24.99 0.85
N GLN A 11 22.55 -25.80 1.84
CA GLN A 11 21.29 -25.62 2.56
C GLN A 11 21.24 -24.29 3.33
N LEU A 12 22.35 -23.88 3.95
CA LEU A 12 22.46 -22.59 4.65
C LEU A 12 22.34 -21.40 3.69
N MET A 13 22.96 -21.49 2.50
CA MET A 13 22.88 -20.45 1.47
C MET A 13 21.45 -20.30 0.93
N VAL A 14 20.77 -21.42 0.65
CA VAL A 14 19.36 -21.41 0.21
C VAL A 14 18.45 -20.86 1.31
N ALA A 15 18.65 -21.25 2.56
CA ALA A 15 17.89 -20.71 3.68
C ALA A 15 18.09 -19.18 3.81
N ALA A 16 19.33 -18.69 3.76
CA ALA A 16 19.63 -17.26 3.82
C ALA A 16 18.97 -16.46 2.68
N LEU A 17 18.95 -17.00 1.47
CA LEU A 17 18.27 -16.38 0.32
C LEU A 17 16.75 -16.31 0.52
N LEU A 18 16.13 -17.38 1.02
CA LEU A 18 14.71 -17.39 1.34
C LEU A 18 14.37 -16.38 2.45
N PHE A 19 15.23 -16.25 3.47
CA PHE A 19 15.07 -15.24 4.51
C PHE A 19 15.23 -13.81 3.99
N ALA A 20 16.12 -13.58 3.02
CA ALA A 20 16.29 -12.26 2.40
C ALA A 20 15.06 -11.82 1.59
N MET A 21 14.36 -12.75 0.93
CA MET A 21 13.13 -12.48 0.18
C MET A 21 11.93 -12.10 1.07
N LEU A 22 11.99 -12.43 2.37
CA LEU A 22 11.00 -11.98 3.36
C LEU A 22 11.20 -10.50 3.75
N GLY A 23 12.26 -9.85 3.25
CA GLY A 23 12.63 -8.48 3.55
C GLY A 23 11.85 -7.44 2.75
N GLY A 24 10.74 -6.97 3.31
CA GLY A 24 10.22 -5.60 3.17
C GLY A 24 9.78 -5.11 1.79
N SER A 25 8.50 -4.77 1.65
CA SER A 25 8.05 -3.94 0.53
C SER A 25 8.77 -2.58 0.58
N LEU A 26 9.59 -2.28 -0.43
CA LEU A 26 10.20 -0.96 -0.63
C LEU A 26 9.09 0.10 -0.52
N ALA A 27 9.17 0.92 0.53
CA ALA A 27 8.21 1.98 0.76
C ALA A 27 8.60 3.16 -0.13
N PHE A 28 7.75 3.49 -1.10
CA PHE A 28 7.98 4.62 -1.97
C PHE A 28 7.09 5.77 -1.51
N VAL A 29 7.64 6.99 -1.52
CA VAL A 29 6.84 8.18 -1.27
C VAL A 29 6.20 8.61 -2.60
N ILE A 30 4.88 8.57 -2.66
CA ILE A 30 4.09 9.02 -3.82
C ILE A 30 3.12 10.08 -3.31
N CYS A 31 3.00 11.20 -4.02
CA CYS A 31 2.06 12.27 -3.65
C CYS A 31 2.21 12.71 -2.16
N LYS A 32 3.46 12.88 -1.70
CA LYS A 32 3.83 13.28 -0.33
C LYS A 32 3.41 12.29 0.77
N VAL A 33 3.04 11.06 0.42
CA VAL A 33 2.66 10.01 1.36
C VAL A 33 3.39 8.71 1.08
N ASP A 34 3.76 8.01 2.15
CA ASP A 34 4.33 6.67 2.08
C ASP A 34 3.27 5.68 1.54
N THR A 35 3.59 4.96 0.48
CA THR A 35 2.66 4.02 -0.16
C THR A 35 2.25 2.87 0.77
N ASN A 36 3.14 2.41 1.66
CA ASN A 36 2.79 1.41 2.65
C ASN A 36 1.81 1.97 3.69
N LYS A 37 1.96 3.24 4.11
CA LYS A 37 0.94 3.88 4.96
C LYS A 37 -0.41 4.00 4.25
N LEU A 38 -0.43 4.39 2.98
CA LEU A 38 -1.69 4.48 2.22
C LEU A 38 -2.36 3.10 2.10
N LYS A 39 -1.60 2.08 1.73
CA LYS A 39 -2.06 0.69 1.64
C LYS A 39 -2.58 0.18 2.98
N ASN A 40 -1.74 0.23 4.02
CA ASN A 40 -2.03 -0.40 5.30
C ASN A 40 -3.12 0.34 6.10
N SER A 41 -3.25 1.66 5.92
CA SER A 41 -4.23 2.46 6.67
C SER A 41 -5.52 2.71 5.90
N CYS A 42 -5.48 2.86 4.57
CA CYS A 42 -6.64 3.32 3.80
C CYS A 42 -7.27 2.29 2.88
N GLN A 43 -6.53 1.27 2.41
CA GLN A 43 -7.02 0.37 1.35
C GLN A 43 -8.34 -0.33 1.71
N LYS A 44 -8.49 -0.78 2.97
CA LYS A 44 -9.70 -1.48 3.45
C LYS A 44 -10.99 -0.65 3.32
N PHE A 45 -10.89 0.67 3.24
CA PHE A 45 -12.04 1.57 3.12
C PHE A 45 -12.47 1.81 1.67
N ALA A 46 -11.70 1.31 0.70
CA ALA A 46 -11.97 1.45 -0.72
C ALA A 46 -12.03 0.10 -1.48
N THR A 47 -11.96 -1.01 -0.75
CA THR A 47 -11.99 -2.38 -1.30
C THR A 47 -13.21 -3.15 -0.74
N GLY A 48 -13.73 -4.09 -1.52
CA GLY A 48 -14.92 -4.90 -1.18
C GLY A 48 -16.24 -4.21 -1.54
N ASP A 49 -17.35 -4.94 -1.41
CA ASP A 49 -18.69 -4.46 -1.82
C ASP A 49 -19.24 -3.38 -0.90
N ASN A 50 -19.04 -3.52 0.41
CA ASN A 50 -19.51 -2.59 1.43
C ASN A 50 -18.37 -2.25 2.39
N PRO A 51 -17.41 -1.39 2.00
CA PRO A 51 -16.34 -0.99 2.90
C PRO A 51 -16.90 -0.19 4.08
N PRO A 52 -16.30 -0.31 5.27
CA PRO A 52 -16.65 0.53 6.41
C PRO A 52 -16.26 2.00 6.16
N PRO A 53 -16.77 2.95 6.97
CA PRO A 53 -16.31 4.34 6.93
C PRO A 53 -14.83 4.45 7.35
N PRO A 54 -14.08 5.46 6.86
CA PRO A 54 -12.67 5.63 7.16
C PRO A 54 -12.44 5.92 8.64
N ASP A 55 -11.38 5.33 9.20
CA ASP A 55 -10.91 5.63 10.55
C ASP A 55 -10.02 6.89 10.55
N GLN A 56 -9.77 7.41 11.76
CA GLN A 56 -8.93 8.59 11.94
C GLN A 56 -7.50 8.39 11.44
N ILE A 57 -7.01 7.14 11.44
CA ILE A 57 -5.66 6.80 10.97
C ILE A 57 -5.58 7.05 9.47
N CYS A 58 -6.53 6.54 8.69
CA CYS A 58 -6.60 6.82 7.26
C CYS A 58 -6.80 8.31 6.99
N CYS A 59 -7.70 8.98 7.69
CA CYS A 59 -7.93 10.41 7.46
C CYS A 59 -6.68 11.27 7.75
N ASN A 60 -5.87 10.90 8.74
CA ASN A 60 -4.59 11.56 9.02
C ASN A 60 -3.51 11.29 7.95
N VAL A 61 -3.60 10.17 7.25
CA VAL A 61 -2.76 9.87 6.08
C VAL A 61 -3.20 10.75 4.91
N LEU A 62 -4.50 10.78 4.59
CA LEU A 62 -5.06 11.60 3.50
C LEU A 62 -4.83 13.10 3.71
N ARG A 63 -4.86 13.59 4.96
CA ARG A 63 -4.59 15.01 5.27
C ARG A 63 -3.16 15.45 4.93
N ARG A 64 -2.22 14.52 4.92
CA ARG A 64 -0.81 14.77 4.55
C ARG A 64 -0.52 14.50 3.08
N ALA A 65 -1.41 13.79 2.40
CA ALA A 65 -1.26 13.44 1.01
C ALA A 65 -1.57 14.62 0.09
N ASP A 66 -0.93 14.62 -1.07
CA ASP A 66 -1.26 15.48 -2.19
C ASP A 66 -2.44 14.84 -2.95
N LEU A 67 -3.68 15.22 -2.57
CA LEU A 67 -4.90 14.64 -3.14
C LEU A 67 -5.03 14.84 -4.66
N PRO A 68 -4.71 16.03 -5.23
CA PRO A 68 -4.65 16.20 -6.69
C PRO A 68 -3.64 15.26 -7.37
N CYS A 69 -2.47 15.02 -6.77
CA CYS A 69 -1.53 14.03 -7.28
C CYS A 69 -2.10 12.60 -7.20
N LEU A 70 -2.73 12.20 -6.08
CA LEU A 70 -3.34 10.87 -5.98
C LEU A 70 -4.42 10.63 -7.04
N CYS A 71 -5.10 11.70 -7.46
CA CYS A 71 -6.08 11.63 -8.54
C CYS A 71 -5.50 11.10 -9.86
N SER A 72 -4.24 11.40 -10.18
CA SER A 72 -3.61 10.92 -11.43
C SER A 72 -3.47 9.39 -11.48
N TYR A 73 -3.60 8.71 -10.34
CA TYR A 73 -3.53 7.25 -10.23
C TYR A 73 -4.91 6.58 -10.29
N LYS A 74 -6.01 7.34 -10.47
CA LYS A 74 -7.39 6.83 -10.55
C LYS A 74 -7.53 5.59 -11.44
N SER A 75 -6.93 5.63 -12.63
CA SER A 75 -7.00 4.55 -13.61
C SER A 75 -6.21 3.30 -13.21
N ALA A 76 -5.22 3.42 -12.33
CA ALA A 76 -4.43 2.29 -11.84
C ALA A 76 -5.07 1.59 -10.62
N LEU A 77 -5.98 2.25 -9.90
CA LEU A 77 -6.61 1.70 -8.69
C LEU A 77 -7.28 0.32 -8.91
N PRO A 78 -8.02 0.06 -10.01
CA PRO A 78 -8.65 -1.24 -10.22
C PRO A 78 -7.63 -2.39 -10.34
N SER A 79 -6.48 -2.16 -10.96
CA SER A 79 -5.41 -3.17 -11.05
C SER A 79 -4.80 -3.53 -9.70
N LEU A 80 -5.01 -2.70 -8.68
CA LEU A 80 -4.60 -2.93 -7.29
C LEU A 80 -5.73 -3.51 -6.43
N GLY A 81 -6.87 -3.86 -7.03
CA GLY A 81 -8.07 -4.33 -6.31
C GLY A 81 -8.76 -3.22 -5.51
N ILE A 82 -8.54 -1.95 -5.87
CA ILE A 82 -9.13 -0.79 -5.21
C ILE A 82 -10.23 -0.22 -6.11
N ASN A 83 -11.43 -0.02 -5.56
CA ASN A 83 -12.50 0.62 -6.30
C ASN A 83 -12.23 2.13 -6.39
N ALA A 84 -12.06 2.63 -7.61
CA ALA A 84 -11.71 4.03 -7.85
C ALA A 84 -12.74 5.02 -7.29
N ALA A 85 -14.04 4.76 -7.46
CA ALA A 85 -15.08 5.65 -6.95
C ALA A 85 -15.06 5.73 -5.41
N LYS A 86 -14.91 4.59 -4.74
CA LYS A 86 -14.82 4.52 -3.27
C LYS A 86 -13.56 5.21 -2.76
N ALA A 87 -12.41 4.99 -3.41
CA ALA A 87 -11.16 5.64 -3.03
C ALA A 87 -11.23 7.17 -3.14
N LEU A 88 -11.85 7.69 -4.20
CA LEU A 88 -12.00 9.13 -4.43
C LEU A 88 -13.06 9.78 -3.52
N ALA A 89 -13.94 9.00 -2.91
CA ALA A 89 -14.88 9.49 -1.90
C ALA A 89 -14.23 9.65 -0.51
N LEU A 90 -13.14 8.94 -0.21
CA LEU A 90 -12.50 8.95 1.11
C LEU A 90 -12.10 10.35 1.60
N PRO A 91 -11.51 11.24 0.78
CA PRO A 91 -11.17 12.59 1.23
C PRO A 91 -12.39 13.35 1.76
N GLY A 92 -13.52 13.29 1.05
CA GLY A 92 -14.77 13.94 1.47
C GLY A 92 -15.31 13.35 2.78
N GLN A 93 -15.26 12.02 2.93
CA GLN A 93 -15.65 11.35 4.18
C GLN A 93 -14.76 11.72 5.37
N CYS A 94 -13.51 12.10 5.11
CA CYS A 94 -12.56 12.61 6.10
C CYS A 94 -12.67 14.14 6.34
N GLY A 95 -13.66 14.81 5.75
CA GLY A 95 -13.84 16.27 5.85
C GLY A 95 -12.80 17.08 5.07
N LEU A 96 -12.10 16.46 4.11
CA LEU A 96 -11.14 17.12 3.23
C LEU A 96 -11.84 17.57 1.94
N ARG A 97 -11.30 18.60 1.29
CA ARG A 97 -11.78 19.01 -0.03
C ARG A 97 -11.37 17.97 -1.07
N THR A 98 -12.35 17.34 -1.71
CA THR A 98 -12.11 16.47 -2.86
C THR A 98 -11.66 17.32 -4.06
N PRO A 99 -10.59 16.93 -4.78
CA PRO A 99 -10.17 17.64 -5.98
C PRO A 99 -11.27 17.64 -7.06
N SER A 100 -11.58 18.81 -7.63
CA SER A 100 -12.70 19.00 -8.57
C SER A 100 -12.54 18.34 -9.94
N LYS A 101 -11.33 17.91 -10.30
CA LYS A 101 -11.02 17.18 -11.55
C LYS A 101 -10.77 15.69 -11.31
N CYS A 102 -11.27 15.18 -10.19
CA CYS A 102 -11.34 13.77 -9.86
C CYS A 102 -12.80 13.33 -9.75
#